data_AF-A0A7R9YQD5-F1
#
_entry.id   AF-A0A7R9YQD5-F1
#
_cell.length_a   1.000
_cell.length_b   1.000
_cell.length_c   1.000
_cell.angle_alpha   90.00
_cell.angle_beta   90.00
_cell.angle_gamma   90.00
#
_symmetry.space_group_name_H-M   'P 1'
#
loop_
_entity.id
_entity.type
_entity.pdbx_description
1 polymer ?
#
loop_
_entity_poly.entity_id
_entity_poly.type
_entity_poly.pdbx_seq_one_letter_code
_entity_poly.pdbx_strand_id
1 'polypeptide(L)'
;LNHSCAPNCVFDCVPLRGSVAPSTSHGDRALSVADAPLAASRDDERNGPPLFGIFALYALPAGAELLHSYAKSTDGPAARRQYLLDHYAFECACIRCEVEAAGDVDLSLD
;
A
#
# COMPACT_ATOMS: atom_id res chain seq x y z
N LEU A 1 3.84 -6.58 7.42
CA LEU A 1 4.09 -6.71 5.97
C LEU A 1 5.54 -6.33 5.75
N ASN A 2 6.30 -7.11 4.98
CA ASN A 2 7.69 -6.76 4.68
C ASN A 2 7.77 -5.77 3.50
N HIS A 3 8.94 -5.17 3.34
CA HIS A 3 9.20 -4.21 2.29
C HIS A 3 9.47 -4.88 0.93
N SER A 4 8.95 -4.29 -0.15
CA SER A 4 9.50 -4.45 -1.49
C SER A 4 9.34 -3.15 -2.29
N CYS A 5 10.37 -2.77 -3.07
CA CYS A 5 10.26 -1.68 -4.05
C CYS A 5 9.43 -2.09 -5.28
N ALA A 6 9.09 -3.38 -5.41
CA ALA A 6 8.07 -3.95 -6.29
C ALA A 6 7.00 -4.64 -5.42
N PRO A 7 6.16 -3.87 -4.71
CA PRO A 7 5.18 -4.42 -3.79
C PRO A 7 4.09 -5.18 -4.53
N ASN A 8 3.41 -6.07 -3.80
CA ASN A 8 2.21 -6.74 -4.30
C ASN A 8 0.93 -6.29 -3.59
N CYS A 9 1.07 -5.43 -2.59
CA CYS A 9 -0.03 -4.84 -1.84
C CYS A 9 0.15 -3.33 -1.62
N VAL A 10 -0.97 -2.62 -1.55
CA VAL A 10 -1.06 -1.22 -1.15
C VAL A 10 -1.83 -1.09 0.16
N PHE A 11 -1.41 -0.14 1.00
CA PHE A 11 -2.11 0.26 2.21
C PHE A 11 -2.94 1.50 1.91
N ASP A 12 -4.24 1.47 2.14
CA ASP A 12 -5.15 2.59 1.85
C ASP A 12 -6.22 2.76 2.92
N CYS A 13 -6.77 3.97 3.01
CA CYS A 13 -7.90 4.28 3.88
C CYS A 13 -9.20 3.82 3.21
N VAL A 14 -9.93 2.96 3.91
CA VAL A 14 -11.23 2.46 3.45
C VAL A 14 -12.31 3.39 3.97
N PRO A 15 -13.14 3.99 3.09
CA PRO A 15 -14.28 4.76 3.54
C PRO A 15 -15.23 3.86 4.33
N LEU A 16 -15.55 4.25 5.56
CA LEU A 16 -16.62 3.63 6.33
C LEU A 16 -17.91 3.72 5.52
N ARG A 17 -18.57 2.58 5.31
CA ARG A 17 -19.89 2.53 4.65
C ARG A 17 -20.86 3.40 5.44
N GLY A 18 -21.15 4.58 4.90
CA GLY A 18 -21.92 5.63 5.55
C GLY A 18 -21.46 7.04 5.20
N SER A 19 -20.18 7.23 4.85
CA SER A 19 -19.66 8.55 4.41
C SER A 19 -19.77 8.74 2.89
N VAL A 20 -20.92 8.45 2.29
CA VAL A 20 -21.19 8.90 0.93
C VAL A 20 -21.62 10.36 1.05
N ALA A 21 -20.68 11.30 0.90
CA ALA A 21 -21.06 12.58 0.33
C ALA A 21 -21.52 12.26 -1.11
N PRO A 22 -22.76 12.57 -1.52
CA PRO A 22 -23.25 12.20 -2.82
C PRO A 22 -22.50 13.02 -3.88
N SER A 23 -21.54 12.41 -4.57
CA SER A 23 -21.23 12.81 -5.95
C SER A 23 -22.05 11.93 -6.87
N THR A 24 -23.06 12.53 -7.49
CA THR A 24 -23.89 11.95 -8.54
C THR A 24 -23.05 11.31 -9.65
N SER A 25 -23.10 9.99 -9.80
CA SER A 25 -23.44 9.31 -11.07
C SER A 25 -23.36 7.78 -10.97
N HIS A 26 -24.46 7.16 -11.39
CA HIS A 26 -24.66 5.78 -11.85
C HIS A 26 -24.09 4.58 -11.07
N GLY A 27 -24.98 4.02 -10.24
CA GLY A 27 -25.32 2.59 -10.09
C GLY A 27 -24.20 1.54 -10.12
N ASP A 28 -23.96 0.88 -8.99
CA ASP A 28 -24.17 -0.57 -8.89
C ASP A 28 -24.09 -1.11 -7.44
N ARG A 29 -24.72 -2.27 -7.24
CA ARG A 29 -25.16 -2.89 -5.98
C ARG A 29 -24.06 -3.10 -4.91
N ALA A 30 -24.32 -2.62 -3.69
CA ALA A 30 -23.48 -2.85 -2.51
C ALA A 30 -23.69 -4.24 -1.87
N LEU A 31 -22.60 -5.01 -1.71
CA LEU A 31 -22.55 -6.30 -0.99
C LEU A 31 -22.63 -6.10 0.53
N SER A 32 -23.63 -6.64 1.22
CA SER A 32 -23.78 -6.55 2.68
C SER A 32 -22.59 -7.15 3.46
N VAL A 33 -22.06 -6.40 4.42
CA VAL A 33 -21.26 -6.94 5.54
C VAL A 33 -21.92 -6.47 6.83
N ALA A 34 -22.50 -7.42 7.55
CA ALA A 34 -23.16 -7.22 8.83
C ALA A 34 -22.15 -7.39 9.99
N ASP A 35 -22.50 -6.74 11.10
CA ASP A 35 -22.02 -6.90 12.48
C ASP A 35 -20.77 -6.11 12.91
N ALA A 36 -21.01 -4.88 13.35
CA ALA A 36 -20.22 -4.21 14.39
C ALA A 36 -21.18 -3.65 15.48
N PRO A 37 -20.94 -3.89 16.79
CA PRO A 37 -21.91 -3.62 17.84
C PRO A 37 -21.93 -2.15 18.28
N LEU A 38 -23.15 -1.72 18.62
CA LEU A 38 -23.59 -0.41 19.07
C LEU A 38 -22.91 0.07 20.37
N ALA A 39 -22.22 1.21 20.31
CA ALA A 39 -22.27 2.26 21.34
C ALA A 39 -21.40 3.46 20.94
N ALA A 40 -21.97 4.43 20.20
CA ALA A 40 -21.41 5.77 20.12
C ALA A 40 -22.55 6.81 20.04
N SER A 41 -22.35 7.93 20.71
CA SER A 41 -23.29 9.03 20.87
C SER A 41 -23.79 9.62 19.54
N ARG A 42 -25.08 9.96 19.51
CA ARG A 42 -25.89 10.33 18.33
C ARG A 42 -25.45 11.56 17.51
N ASP A 43 -24.36 12.25 17.86
CA ASP A 43 -23.83 13.40 17.10
C ASP A 43 -22.41 13.19 16.53
N ASP A 44 -21.78 12.04 16.79
CA ASP A 44 -20.40 11.70 16.37
C ASP A 44 -20.34 10.51 15.37
N GLU A 45 -21.50 10.02 14.90
CA GLU A 45 -21.59 8.81 14.06
C GLU A 45 -21.17 9.00 12.59
N ARG A 46 -20.81 10.23 12.16
CA ARG A 46 -20.42 10.49 10.77
C ARG A 46 -18.93 10.27 10.48
N ASN A 47 -18.08 10.24 11.51
CA ASN A 47 -16.64 10.08 11.37
C ASN A 47 -16.15 8.98 12.33
N GLY A 48 -16.58 7.74 12.11
CA GLY A 48 -15.90 6.62 12.76
C GLY A 48 -14.39 6.65 12.45
N PRO A 49 -13.56 5.98 13.27
CA PRO A 49 -12.12 5.98 13.06
C PRO A 49 -11.79 5.47 11.65
N PRO A 50 -10.74 6.02 10.99
CA PRO A 50 -10.37 5.58 9.66
C PRO A 50 -10.09 4.08 9.68
N LEU A 51 -10.77 3.34 8.80
CA LEU A 51 -10.43 1.96 8.55
C LEU A 51 -9.30 1.92 7.55
N PHE A 52 -8.32 1.06 7.76
CA PHE A 52 -7.24 0.85 6.81
C PHE A 52 -7.31 -0.55 6.23
N GLY A 53 -7.11 -0.64 4.93
CA GLY A 53 -7.15 -1.87 4.16
C GLY A 53 -5.81 -2.14 3.49
N ILE A 54 -5.48 -3.42 3.35
CA ILE A 54 -4.38 -3.88 2.52
C ILE A 54 -5.01 -4.52 1.29
N PHE A 55 -4.74 -3.97 0.12
CA PHE A 55 -5.31 -4.42 -1.14
C PHE A 55 -4.22 -4.99 -2.03
N ALA A 56 -4.45 -6.20 -2.55
CA ALA A 56 -3.56 -6.80 -3.52
C ALA A 56 -3.61 -6.01 -4.83
N LEU A 57 -2.45 -5.70 -5.40
CA LEU A 57 -2.33 -5.00 -6.68
C LEU A 57 -2.59 -5.94 -7.87
N TYR A 58 -2.48 -7.25 -7.66
CA TYR A 58 -2.72 -8.31 -8.64
C TYR A 58 -3.04 -9.62 -7.91
N ALA A 59 -3.49 -10.63 -8.65
CA ALA A 59 -3.78 -11.95 -8.10
C ALA A 59 -2.51 -12.61 -7.53
N LEU A 60 -2.60 -13.12 -6.30
CA LEU A 60 -1.48 -13.76 -5.61
C LEU A 60 -1.75 -15.25 -5.38
N PRO A 61 -0.75 -16.12 -5.57
CA PRO A 61 -0.89 -17.53 -5.20
C PRO A 61 -0.97 -17.67 -3.69
N ALA A 62 -1.63 -18.74 -3.22
CA ALA A 62 -1.69 -19.06 -1.80
C ALA A 62 -0.28 -19.26 -1.23
N GLY A 63 -0.04 -18.70 -0.04
CA GLY A 63 1.27 -18.74 0.60
C GLY A 63 2.30 -17.72 0.07
N ALA A 64 1.95 -16.89 -0.93
CA ALA A 64 2.79 -15.77 -1.32
C ALA A 64 2.97 -14.80 -0.14
N GLU A 65 4.19 -14.29 0.02
CA GLU A 65 4.46 -13.22 0.97
C GLU A 65 3.77 -11.92 0.54
N LEU A 66 3.10 -11.25 1.47
CA LEU A 66 2.48 -9.95 1.24
C LEU A 66 3.52 -8.84 1.48
N LEU A 67 3.75 -8.02 0.46
CA LEU A 67 4.82 -7.03 0.39
C LEU A 67 4.25 -5.65 0.08
N HIS A 68 4.68 -4.64 0.84
CA HIS A 68 4.30 -3.24 0.65
C HIS A 68 5.55 -2.35 0.53
N SER A 69 5.44 -1.17 -0.09
CA SER A 69 6.58 -0.25 -0.18
C SER A 69 6.60 0.70 1.02
N TYR A 70 7.75 0.83 1.68
CA TYR A 70 7.96 1.81 2.75
C TYR A 70 8.49 3.12 2.19
N ALA A 71 9.17 3.05 1.04
CA ALA A 71 9.69 4.19 0.31
C ALA A 71 8.65 4.72 -0.70
N LYS A 72 8.80 5.99 -1.09
CA LYS A 72 7.97 6.57 -2.15
C LYS A 72 8.36 5.95 -3.49
N SER A 73 7.36 5.59 -4.29
CA SER A 73 7.57 4.97 -5.60
C SER A 73 8.20 5.92 -6.62
N THR A 74 8.05 7.23 -6.41
CA THR A 74 8.60 8.31 -7.25
C THR A 74 10.09 8.54 -7.04
N ASP A 75 10.66 8.06 -5.94
CA ASP A 75 12.08 8.25 -5.65
C ASP A 75 12.93 7.34 -6.54
N GLY A 76 14.10 7.84 -6.97
CA GLY A 76 15.07 7.06 -7.74
C GLY A 76 15.70 5.91 -6.94
N PRO A 77 16.40 4.97 -7.59
CA PRO A 77 16.97 3.77 -6.94
C PRO A 77 17.84 4.08 -5.73
N ALA A 78 18.82 4.98 -5.89
CA ALA A 78 19.73 5.37 -4.81
C ALA A 78 19.00 6.01 -3.62
N ALA A 79 18.05 6.92 -3.88
CA ALA A 79 17.28 7.59 -2.84
C ALA A 79 16.42 6.61 -2.03
N ARG A 80 15.77 5.64 -2.70
CA ARG A 80 14.99 4.61 -1.99
C ARG A 80 15.87 3.72 -1.11
N ARG A 81 17.03 3.28 -1.62
CA ARG A 81 17.98 2.44 -0.85
C ARG A 81 18.49 3.19 0.38
N GLN A 82 18.91 4.44 0.22
CA GLN A 82 19.38 5.27 1.33
C GLN A 82 18.27 5.49 2.38
N TYR A 83 17.04 5.80 1.94
CA TYR A 83 15.90 5.94 2.85
C TYR A 83 15.66 4.69 3.70
N LEU A 84 15.72 3.50 3.09
CA LEU A 84 15.51 2.24 3.81
C LEU A 84 16.64 1.96 4.81
N LEU A 85 17.87 2.27 4.44
CA LEU A 85 19.01 2.16 5.34
C LEU A 85 18.89 3.11 6.53
N ASP A 86 18.55 4.38 6.28
CA ASP A 86 18.48 5.42 7.32
C ASP A 86 17.33 5.19 8.30
N HIS A 87 16.15 4.79 7.80
CA HIS A 87 14.93 4.69 8.61
C HIS A 87 14.67 3.29 9.17
N TYR A 88 15.18 2.24 8.51
CA TYR A 88 14.88 0.86 8.85
C TYR A 88 16.13 -0.02 9.00
N ALA A 89 17.33 0.54 8.80
CA ALA A 89 18.62 -0.14 8.99
C ALA A 89 18.77 -1.45 8.19
N PHE A 90 18.21 -1.50 6.97
CA PHE A 90 18.41 -2.62 6.05
C PHE A 90 18.54 -2.17 4.58
N GLU A 91 19.16 -3.03 3.77
CA GLU A 91 19.26 -2.84 2.32
C GLU A 91 18.24 -3.73 1.59
N CYS A 92 17.49 -3.14 0.67
CA CYS A 92 16.46 -3.88 -0.08
C CYS A 92 17.08 -4.73 -1.19
N ALA A 93 16.86 -6.05 -1.11
CA ALA A 93 17.26 -7.03 -2.12
C ALA A 93 16.06 -7.56 -2.95
N CYS A 94 15.03 -6.73 -3.15
CA CYS A 94 13.91 -7.13 -4.00
C CYS A 94 14.30 -7.12 -5.49
N ILE A 95 13.53 -7.83 -6.33
CA ILE A 95 13.80 -7.96 -7.77
C ILE A 95 14.01 -6.63 -8.49
N ARG A 96 13.28 -5.58 -8.11
CA ARG A 96 13.47 -4.25 -8.69
C ARG A 96 14.84 -3.68 -8.35
N CYS A 97 15.26 -3.79 -7.09
CA CYS A 97 16.57 -3.30 -6.65
C CYS A 97 17.71 -4.11 -7.26
N GLU A 98 17.53 -5.42 -7.47
CA GLU A 98 18.50 -6.28 -8.17
C GLU A 98 18.66 -5.88 -9.65
N VAL A 99 17.55 -5.71 -10.37
CA VAL A 99 17.56 -5.29 -11.78
C VAL A 99 18.16 -3.89 -11.95
N GLU A 100 17.78 -2.95 -11.10
CA GLU A 100 18.35 -1.59 -11.13
C GLU A 100 19.85 -1.59 -10.83
N ALA A 101 20.32 -2.44 -9.90
CA ALA A 101 21.76 -2.57 -9.62
C ALA A 101 22.53 -3.17 -10.82
N ALA A 102 21.94 -4.10 -11.55
CA ALA A 102 22.53 -4.67 -12.76
C ALA A 102 22.51 -3.70 -13.96
N GLY A 103 21.58 -2.74 -13.98
CA GLY A 103 21.50 -1.69 -14.99
C GLY A 103 22.42 -0.49 -14.73
N ASP A 104 22.84 -0.28 -13.48
CA ASP A 104 23.80 0.76 -13.06
C ASP A 104 25.27 0.42 -13.41
N VAL A 105 25.52 -0.63 -14.23
CA VAL A 105 26.88 -0.95 -14.69
C VAL A 105 27.35 0.14 -15.64
N ASP A 106 28.21 1.01 -15.12
CA ASP A 106 28.88 2.07 -15.85
C ASP A 106 29.63 1.52 -17.07
N LEU A 107 29.17 1.88 -18.28
CA LEU A 107 29.81 1.50 -19.54
C LEU A 107 31.05 2.36 -19.86
N SER A 108 31.58 3.14 -18.92
CA SER A 108 32.79 3.94 -19.11
C SER A 108 34.11 3.20 -18.82
N LEU A 109 34.20 1.91 -19.16
CA LEU A 109 35.48 1.21 -19.23
C LEU A 109 35.88 1.02 -20.70
N ASP A 110 36.94 1.74 -21.05
CA ASP A 110 37.78 1.75 -22.27
C ASP A 110 37.33 2.60 -23.48
#